data_AF-A0A8C3JZ91-F1
#
_entry.id   AF-A0A8C3JZ91-F1
#
_cell.length_a   1.000
_cell.length_b   1.000
_cell.length_c   1.000
_cell.angle_alpha   90.00
_cell.angle_beta   90.00
_cell.angle_gamma   90.00
#
_symmetry.space_group_name_H-M   'P 1'
#
loop_
_entity.id
_entity.type
_entity.pdbx_description
1 polymer ?
#
loop_
_entity_poly.entity_id
_entity_poly.type
_entity_poly.pdbx_seq_one_letter_code
_entity_poly.pdbx_strand_id
1 'polypeptide(L)'
;MPNRCGIVHVRGPLPPNRVSHGEVMEWQKSFEERLGPLLSGREALPEEEAQRLGRKDPEQELEKFVTANTQELGKDKWLCPLSGKKFKGPEFVRKHIFNKHGEKMGAVRKEVLFFNNFLMDPKRPALPEGKGGVTPTPQCHPDVTPVSPRGSQGGGNP
;
A
#
# COMPACT_ATOMS: atom_id res chain seq x y z
N MET A 1 1.34 -9.44 -23.44
CA MET A 1 2.10 -9.38 -24.70
C MET A 1 1.42 -10.26 -25.75
N PRO A 2 1.44 -9.90 -27.05
CA PRO A 2 0.78 -10.67 -28.13
C PRO A 2 1.34 -12.08 -28.32
N ASN A 3 2.66 -12.26 -28.13
CA ASN A 3 3.32 -13.56 -28.20
C ASN A 3 3.46 -14.19 -26.82
N ARG A 4 3.12 -15.48 -26.70
CA ARG A 4 3.28 -16.26 -25.45
C ARG A 4 4.75 -16.58 -25.17
N CYS A 5 5.52 -16.90 -26.21
CA CYS A 5 6.98 -17.02 -26.17
C CYS A 5 7.59 -16.04 -27.17
N GLY A 6 8.43 -15.13 -26.67
CA GLY A 6 9.10 -14.10 -27.46
C GLY A 6 10.52 -14.50 -27.86
N ILE A 7 11.45 -13.59 -27.61
CA ILE A 7 12.85 -13.72 -28.00
C ILE A 7 13.58 -14.72 -27.09
N VAL A 8 14.40 -15.58 -27.69
CA VAL A 8 15.34 -16.48 -26.99
C VAL A 8 16.76 -16.18 -27.46
N HIS A 9 17.71 -16.15 -26.52
CA HIS A 9 19.14 -16.00 -26.83
C HIS A 9 19.76 -17.38 -27.03
N VAL A 10 20.64 -17.53 -28.03
CA VAL A 10 21.34 -18.77 -28.36
C VAL A 10 22.85 -18.56 -28.33
N ARG A 11 23.62 -19.65 -28.29
CA ARG A 11 25.08 -19.57 -28.36
C ARG A 11 25.54 -19.07 -29.74
N GLY A 12 26.58 -18.26 -29.74
CA GLY A 12 27.22 -17.76 -30.96
C GLY A 12 28.04 -18.84 -31.70
N PRO A 13 28.62 -18.47 -32.86
CA PRO A 13 29.54 -19.33 -33.59
C PRO A 13 30.84 -19.59 -32.79
N LEU A 14 31.62 -20.58 -33.21
CA LEU A 14 32.89 -20.90 -32.56
C LEU A 14 33.86 -19.70 -32.64
N PRO A 15 34.55 -19.35 -31.55
CA PRO A 15 35.58 -18.32 -31.57
C PRO A 15 36.70 -18.69 -32.56
N PRO A 16 37.22 -17.73 -33.36
CA PRO A 16 38.29 -17.98 -34.32
C PRO A 16 39.65 -18.23 -33.63
N ASN A 17 39.84 -17.72 -32.42
CA ASN A 17 41.07 -17.86 -31.63
C ASN A 17 40.89 -18.88 -30.51
N ARG A 18 42.01 -19.44 -30.01
CA ARG A 18 41.98 -20.29 -28.80
C ARG A 18 41.52 -19.47 -27.61
N VAL A 19 40.48 -19.95 -26.94
CA VAL A 19 39.99 -19.37 -25.69
C VAL A 19 40.95 -19.73 -24.56
N SER A 20 41.43 -18.71 -23.85
CA SER A 20 42.32 -18.87 -22.71
C SER A 20 41.54 -19.29 -21.45
N HIS A 21 42.23 -19.90 -20.49
CA HIS A 21 41.60 -20.25 -19.22
C HIS A 21 41.12 -19.02 -18.44
N GLY A 22 41.85 -17.90 -18.53
CA GLY A 22 41.48 -16.64 -17.88
C GLY A 22 40.16 -16.07 -18.40
N GLU A 23 39.98 -16.04 -19.72
CA GLU A 23 38.72 -15.57 -20.35
C GLU A 23 37.52 -16.43 -19.94
N VAL A 24 37.71 -17.74 -19.80
CA VAL A 24 36.65 -18.64 -19.33
C VAL A 24 36.24 -18.29 -17.89
N MET A 25 37.20 -18.06 -17.00
CA MET A 25 36.93 -17.72 -15.60
C MET A 25 36.26 -16.34 -15.48
N GLU A 26 36.72 -15.36 -16.26
CA GLU A 26 36.13 -14.02 -16.30
C GLU A 26 34.68 -14.06 -16.81
N TRP A 27 34.43 -14.85 -17.87
CA TRP A 27 33.08 -15.04 -18.40
C TRP A 27 32.15 -15.63 -17.34
N GLN A 28 32.56 -16.70 -16.66
CA GLN A 28 31.77 -17.35 -15.59
C GLN A 28 31.41 -16.36 -14.49
N LYS A 29 32.40 -15.63 -13.98
CA LYS A 29 32.20 -14.62 -12.95
C LYS A 29 31.21 -13.53 -13.39
N SER A 30 31.40 -12.96 -14.58
CA SER A 30 30.51 -11.90 -15.08
C SER A 30 29.09 -12.41 -15.33
N PHE A 31 28.94 -13.67 -15.71
CA PHE A 31 27.64 -14.28 -15.98
C PHE A 31 26.89 -14.53 -14.66
N GLU A 32 27.57 -15.03 -13.63
CA GLU A 32 26.99 -15.19 -12.30
C GLU A 32 26.57 -13.86 -11.68
N GLU A 33 27.39 -12.81 -11.81
CA GLU A 33 27.04 -11.46 -11.36
C GLU A 33 25.77 -10.94 -12.03
N ARG A 34 25.56 -11.24 -13.33
CA ARG A 34 24.33 -10.88 -14.06
C ARG A 34 23.12 -11.72 -13.65
N LEU A 35 23.32 -12.98 -13.28
CA LEU A 35 22.25 -13.84 -12.80
C LEU A 35 21.79 -13.48 -11.38
N GLY A 36 22.69 -12.96 -10.54
CA GLY A 36 22.42 -12.62 -9.14
C GLY A 36 21.12 -11.86 -8.92
N PRO A 37 20.89 -10.70 -9.58
CA PRO A 37 19.66 -9.92 -9.43
C PRO A 37 18.37 -10.64 -9.84
N LEU A 38 18.44 -11.59 -10.77
CA LEU A 38 17.28 -12.37 -11.21
C LEU A 38 16.87 -13.42 -10.17
N LEU A 39 17.81 -13.81 -9.31
CA LEU A 39 17.62 -14.79 -8.25
C LEU A 39 17.42 -14.12 -6.88
N SER A 40 17.62 -12.81 -6.78
CA SER A 40 17.35 -12.05 -5.56
C SER A 40 15.86 -12.13 -5.21
N GLY A 41 15.58 -12.68 -4.03
CA GLY A 41 14.23 -12.72 -3.48
C GLY A 41 13.71 -11.32 -3.12
N ARG A 42 12.42 -11.24 -2.77
CA ARG A 42 11.85 -9.99 -2.27
C ARG A 42 12.50 -9.65 -0.92
N GLU A 43 13.26 -8.56 -0.89
CA GLU A 43 13.83 -8.03 0.33
C GLU A 43 12.74 -7.34 1.16
N ALA A 44 12.87 -7.44 2.48
CA ALA A 44 12.00 -6.75 3.43
C ALA A 44 12.86 -5.93 4.37
N LEU A 45 12.37 -4.75 4.76
CA LEU A 45 13.03 -3.94 5.78
C LEU A 45 13.07 -4.68 7.13
N PRO A 46 14.10 -4.45 7.94
CA PRO A 46 14.13 -4.97 9.31
C PRO A 46 13.01 -4.34 10.13
N GLU A 47 12.49 -5.10 11.11
CA GLU A 47 11.31 -4.69 11.90
C GLU A 47 11.54 -3.36 12.64
N GLU A 48 12.74 -3.13 13.16
CA GLU A 48 13.10 -1.90 13.86
C GLU A 48 12.96 -0.67 12.94
N GLU A 49 13.45 -0.78 11.70
CA GLU A 49 13.34 0.29 10.73
C GLU A 49 11.90 0.47 10.24
N ALA A 50 11.18 -0.63 10.03
CA ALA A 50 9.76 -0.58 9.69
C ALA A 50 8.96 0.16 10.77
N GLN A 51 9.24 -0.11 12.05
CA GLN A 51 8.59 0.58 13.16
C GLN A 51 8.93 2.07 13.19
N ARG A 52 10.20 2.43 12.94
CA ARG A 52 10.64 3.83 12.82
C ARG A 52 9.95 4.57 11.68
N LEU A 53 9.71 3.90 10.55
CA LEU A 53 8.99 4.45 9.39
C LEU A 53 7.47 4.52 9.60
N GLY A 54 6.95 4.01 10.72
CA GLY A 54 5.54 4.12 11.08
C GLY A 54 4.69 2.94 10.64
N ARG A 55 5.25 1.72 10.62
CA ARG A 55 4.48 0.49 10.43
C ARG A 55 3.29 0.46 11.39
N LYS A 56 2.10 0.18 10.84
CA LYS A 56 0.85 0.19 11.57
C LYS A 56 0.47 -1.21 12.04
N ASP A 57 -0.02 -1.31 13.26
CA ASP A 57 -0.59 -2.56 13.76
C ASP A 57 -2.06 -2.72 13.33
N PRO A 58 -2.45 -3.83 12.69
CA PRO A 58 -3.82 -4.04 12.24
C PRO A 58 -4.85 -4.02 13.36
N GLU A 59 -4.56 -4.57 14.54
CA GLU A 59 -5.52 -4.59 15.64
C GLU A 59 -5.70 -3.20 16.24
N GLN A 60 -4.60 -2.47 16.43
CA GLN A 60 -4.64 -1.10 16.92
C GLN A 60 -5.44 -0.17 16.00
N GLU A 61 -5.28 -0.27 14.68
CA GLU A 61 -6.05 0.56 13.73
C GLU A 61 -7.53 0.16 13.69
N LEU A 62 -7.87 -1.12 13.90
CA LEU A 62 -9.25 -1.56 14.05
C LEU A 62 -9.89 -1.03 15.34
N GLU A 63 -9.15 -1.01 16.45
CA GLU A 63 -9.62 -0.42 17.71
C GLU A 63 -9.82 1.10 17.60
N LYS A 64 -8.91 1.81 16.91
CA LYS A 64 -9.09 3.23 16.57
C LYS A 64 -10.34 3.44 15.72
N PHE A 65 -10.59 2.57 14.74
CA PHE A 65 -11.79 2.63 13.90
C PHE A 65 -13.07 2.40 14.72
N VAL A 66 -13.11 1.40 15.60
CA VAL A 66 -14.25 1.14 16.48
C VAL A 66 -14.51 2.33 17.41
N THR A 67 -13.46 2.86 18.03
CA THR A 67 -13.55 4.01 18.94
C THR A 67 -14.03 5.26 18.22
N ALA A 68 -13.48 5.57 17.03
CA ALA A 68 -13.93 6.71 16.21
C ALA A 68 -15.39 6.59 15.77
N ASN A 69 -15.89 5.36 15.62
CA ASN A 69 -17.28 5.07 15.26
C ASN A 69 -18.18 4.78 16.48
N THR A 70 -17.74 5.16 17.68
CA THR A 70 -18.50 5.07 18.93
C THR A 70 -18.64 6.46 19.54
N GLN A 71 -19.74 7.16 19.23
CA GLN A 71 -19.96 8.54 19.65
C GLN A 71 -20.86 8.61 20.89
N GLU A 72 -20.46 9.38 21.89
CA GLU A 72 -21.27 9.68 23.07
C GLU A 72 -22.15 10.91 22.79
N LEU A 73 -23.47 10.74 22.77
CA LEU A 73 -24.42 11.84 22.63
C LEU A 73 -24.86 12.42 23.99
N GLY A 74 -24.61 11.67 25.06
CA GLY A 74 -24.94 12.03 26.43
C GLY A 74 -24.96 10.79 27.32
N LYS A 75 -25.27 10.98 28.61
CA LYS A 75 -25.28 9.89 29.59
C LYS A 75 -26.19 8.74 29.14
N ASP A 76 -25.62 7.54 29.08
CA ASP A 76 -26.27 6.30 28.62
C ASP A 76 -26.85 6.35 27.19
N LYS A 77 -26.37 7.28 26.35
CA LYS A 77 -26.81 7.45 24.96
C LYS A 77 -25.61 7.49 24.02
N TRP A 78 -25.38 6.38 23.34
CA TRP A 78 -24.30 6.17 22.39
C TRP A 78 -24.84 6.04 20.97
N LEU A 79 -24.08 6.44 19.96
CA LEU A 79 -24.47 6.41 18.54
C LEU A 79 -23.35 5.78 17.70
N CYS A 80 -23.74 4.90 16.79
CA CYS A 80 -22.86 4.43 15.72
C CYS A 80 -23.10 5.23 14.43
N PRO A 81 -22.17 6.08 13.95
CA PRO A 81 -22.37 6.89 12.75
C PRO A 81 -22.45 6.06 11.46
N LEU A 82 -21.91 4.82 11.47
CA LEU A 82 -21.98 3.90 10.32
C LEU A 82 -23.40 3.42 10.02
N SER A 83 -24.30 3.42 11.02
CA SER A 83 -25.66 2.89 10.91
C SER A 83 -26.76 3.82 11.44
N GLY A 84 -26.40 4.88 12.16
CA GLY A 84 -27.34 5.78 12.83
C GLY A 84 -28.05 5.18 14.04
N LYS A 85 -27.69 3.96 14.49
CA LYS A 85 -28.35 3.28 15.62
C LYS A 85 -27.85 3.81 16.96
N LYS A 86 -28.81 4.04 17.87
CA LYS A 86 -28.56 4.47 19.26
C LYS A 86 -28.45 3.26 20.19
N PHE A 87 -27.54 3.32 21.14
CA PHE A 87 -27.23 2.25 22.09
C PHE A 87 -27.14 2.79 23.52
N LYS A 88 -27.30 1.91 24.51
CA LYS A 88 -27.24 2.25 25.95
C LYS A 88 -25.83 2.17 26.54
N GLY A 89 -24.81 1.83 25.73
CA GLY A 89 -23.43 1.69 26.18
C GLY A 89 -22.46 1.50 25.02
N PRO A 90 -21.16 1.80 25.22
CA PRO A 90 -20.14 1.71 24.18
C PRO A 90 -19.86 0.25 23.77
N GLU A 91 -19.93 -0.69 24.71
CA GLU A 91 -19.76 -2.12 24.46
C GLU A 91 -20.77 -2.68 23.45
N PHE A 92 -22.00 -2.15 23.48
CA PHE A 92 -23.03 -2.53 22.50
C PHE A 92 -22.75 -1.98 21.10
N VAL A 93 -22.16 -0.78 21.01
CA VAL A 93 -21.71 -0.20 19.73
C VAL A 93 -20.56 -1.03 19.16
N ARG A 94 -19.57 -1.37 19.98
CA ARG A 94 -18.45 -2.23 19.60
C ARG A 94 -18.94 -3.56 19.05
N LYS A 95 -19.78 -4.28 19.79
CA LYS A 95 -20.37 -5.55 19.34
C LYS A 95 -21.20 -5.38 18.06
N HIS A 96 -21.90 -4.26 17.90
CA HIS A 96 -22.64 -3.95 16.67
C HIS A 96 -21.70 -3.76 15.47
N ILE A 97 -20.61 -3.02 15.62
CA ILE A 97 -19.63 -2.79 14.54
C ILE A 97 -19.02 -4.11 14.07
N PHE A 98 -18.55 -4.96 14.99
CA PHE A 98 -17.95 -6.24 14.62
C PHE A 98 -18.94 -7.18 13.91
N ASN A 99 -20.21 -7.22 14.33
CA ASN A 99 -21.19 -8.15 13.76
C ASN A 99 -21.89 -7.61 12.49
N LYS A 100 -22.08 -6.29 12.37
CA LYS A 100 -22.85 -5.68 11.28
C LYS A 100 -22.01 -4.93 10.26
N HIS A 101 -20.81 -4.48 10.64
CA HIS A 101 -19.92 -3.72 9.77
C HIS A 101 -18.60 -4.46 9.51
N GLY A 102 -18.64 -5.80 9.48
CA GLY A 102 -17.47 -6.65 9.22
C GLY A 102 -16.78 -6.35 7.89
N GLU A 103 -17.53 -5.96 6.86
CA GLU A 103 -16.95 -5.53 5.57
C GLU A 103 -16.06 -4.28 5.73
N LYS A 104 -16.51 -3.28 6.49
CA LYS A 104 -15.72 -2.07 6.77
C LYS A 104 -14.49 -2.39 7.61
N MET A 105 -14.61 -3.29 8.60
CA MET A 105 -13.46 -3.77 9.38
C MET A 105 -12.45 -4.49 8.49
N GLY A 106 -12.92 -5.32 7.55
CA GLY A 106 -12.07 -5.98 6.56
C GLY A 106 -11.36 -4.99 5.63
N ALA A 107 -12.03 -3.91 5.24
CA ALA A 107 -11.43 -2.83 4.44
C ALA A 107 -10.31 -2.13 5.22
N VAL A 108 -10.53 -1.75 6.48
CA VAL A 108 -9.49 -1.15 7.34
C VAL A 108 -8.27 -2.06 7.46
N ARG A 109 -8.48 -3.37 7.71
CA ARG A 109 -7.37 -4.34 7.76
C ARG A 109 -6.59 -4.40 6.44
N LYS A 110 -7.29 -4.38 5.29
CA LYS A 110 -6.66 -4.38 3.97
C LYS A 110 -5.88 -3.10 3.72
N GLU A 111 -6.38 -1.94 4.15
CA GLU A 111 -5.67 -0.65 4.04
C GLU A 111 -4.38 -0.64 4.87
N VAL A 112 -4.43 -1.18 6.09
CA VAL A 112 -3.23 -1.34 6.92
C VAL A 112 -2.20 -2.25 6.25
N LEU A 113 -2.64 -3.40 5.73
CA LEU A 113 -1.75 -4.31 5.01
C LEU A 113 -1.20 -3.67 3.73
N PHE A 114 -2.02 -2.92 2.99
CA PHE A 114 -1.59 -2.20 1.80
C PHE A 114 -0.48 -1.19 2.12
N PHE A 115 -0.69 -0.36 3.15
CA PHE A 115 0.31 0.60 3.61
C PHE A 115 1.58 -0.09 4.09
N ASN A 116 1.46 -1.13 4.92
CA ASN A 116 2.60 -1.87 5.44
C ASN A 116 3.39 -2.57 4.32
N ASN A 117 2.70 -3.16 3.32
CA ASN A 117 3.36 -3.80 2.19
C ASN A 117 4.19 -2.83 1.34
N PHE A 118 3.72 -1.59 1.20
CA PHE A 118 4.47 -0.52 0.55
C PHE A 118 5.66 -0.06 1.40
N LEU A 119 5.44 0.11 2.71
CA LEU A 119 6.47 0.57 3.65
C LEU A 119 7.60 -0.45 3.79
N MET A 120 7.27 -1.74 3.87
CA MET A 120 8.23 -2.84 4.04
C MET A 120 9.15 -3.08 2.83
N ASP A 121 8.85 -2.48 1.68
CA ASP A 121 9.65 -2.61 0.46
C ASP A 121 10.83 -1.61 0.47
N PRO A 122 12.09 -2.10 0.53
CA PRO A 122 13.27 -1.22 0.51
C PRO A 122 13.43 -0.47 -0.82
N LYS A 123 12.93 -1.03 -1.92
CA LYS A 123 13.01 -0.48 -3.28
C LYS A 123 11.65 0.08 -3.72
N ARG A 124 10.85 0.57 -2.76
CA ARG A 124 9.54 1.17 -3.04
C ARG A 124 9.66 2.33 -4.04
N PRO A 125 8.72 2.47 -4.99
CA PRO A 125 8.73 3.57 -5.94
C PRO A 125 8.71 4.92 -5.24
N ALA A 126 9.66 5.79 -5.58
CA ALA A 126 9.77 7.16 -5.08
C ALA A 126 10.01 8.12 -6.25
N LEU A 127 9.75 9.40 -6.02
CA LEU A 127 10.10 10.44 -6.99
C LEU A 127 11.62 10.46 -7.18
N PRO A 128 12.13 10.58 -8.43
CA PRO A 128 13.55 10.75 -8.66
C PRO A 128 14.05 11.96 -7.89
N GLU A 129 15.18 11.83 -7.19
CA GLU A 129 15.77 12.93 -6.41
C GLU A 129 16.41 13.98 -7.35
N GLY A 130 15.56 14.77 -8.00
CA GLY A 130 15.92 15.85 -8.92
C GLY A 130 15.12 17.10 -8.58
N LYS A 131 15.64 17.87 -7.62
CA LYS A 131 15.14 19.18 -7.13
C LYS A 131 13.79 19.16 -6.38
N GLY A 132 13.89 19.27 -5.06
CA GLY A 132 12.91 19.94 -4.20
C GLY A 132 11.52 19.30 -4.12
N GLY A 133 11.37 18.32 -3.23
CA GLY A 133 10.06 17.80 -2.82
C GLY A 133 10.10 17.43 -1.35
N VAL A 134 9.39 18.21 -0.54
CA VAL A 134 9.15 18.10 0.90
C VAL A 134 9.26 16.70 1.49
N THR A 135 9.95 16.62 2.63
CA THR A 135 9.86 15.51 3.59
C THR A 135 8.39 15.15 3.82
N PRO A 136 8.01 13.86 3.85
CA PRO A 136 6.64 13.49 4.15
C PRO A 136 6.39 13.79 5.64
N THR A 137 5.85 14.97 5.90
CA THR A 137 5.13 15.24 7.15
C THR A 137 3.86 14.38 7.11
N PRO A 138 3.53 13.63 8.18
CA PRO A 138 2.29 12.88 8.24
C PRO A 138 1.12 13.86 8.34
N GLN A 139 0.59 14.28 7.19
CA GLN A 139 -0.65 15.04 7.14
C GLN A 139 -1.83 14.09 7.30
N CYS A 140 -2.41 14.13 8.49
CA CYS A 140 -3.74 13.62 8.78
C CYS A 140 -4.75 14.52 8.03
N HIS A 141 -5.44 14.01 7.02
CA HIS A 141 -6.50 14.75 6.34
C HIS A 141 -7.86 14.36 6.97
N PRO A 142 -8.63 15.31 7.54
CA PRO A 142 -10.04 15.08 7.81
C PRO A 142 -10.89 15.48 6.59
N ASP A 143 -11.92 14.68 6.36
CA ASP A 143 -13.21 15.07 5.76
C ASP A 143 -13.24 15.48 4.27
N VAL A 144 -13.71 14.55 3.42
CA VAL A 144 -14.22 14.86 2.07
C VAL A 144 -15.74 14.94 2.16
N THR A 145 -16.28 16.16 2.12
CA THR A 145 -17.71 16.39 1.86
C THR A 145 -17.99 16.27 0.35
N PRO A 146 -19.11 15.67 -0.07
CA PRO A 146 -19.46 15.57 -1.48
C PRO A 146 -20.09 16.86 -2.00
N VAL A 147 -19.54 17.40 -3.10
CA VAL A 147 -20.08 18.55 -3.83
C VAL A 147 -21.37 18.13 -4.55
N SER A 148 -22.44 18.92 -4.39
CA SER A 148 -23.72 18.72 -5.12
C SER A 148 -23.64 19.27 -6.55
N PRO A 149 -24.37 18.69 -7.52
CA PRO A 149 -24.32 19.12 -8.91
C PRO A 149 -25.20 20.38 -9.12
N ARG A 150 -24.59 21.42 -9.68
CA ARG A 150 -25.27 22.70 -9.99
C ARG A 150 -26.12 22.52 -11.26
N GLY A 151 -27.41 22.78 -11.12
CA GLY A 151 -28.42 22.59 -12.16
C GLY A 151 -28.29 23.53 -13.36
N SER A 152 -28.68 22.98 -14.50
CA SER A 152 -29.00 23.65 -15.76
C SER A 152 -30.11 24.70 -15.57
N GLN A 153 -29.91 25.91 -16.11
CA GLN A 153 -30.99 26.82 -16.44
C GLN A 153 -30.61 27.64 -17.67
N GLY A 154 -31.44 27.51 -18.71
CA GLY A 154 -31.33 28.24 -19.97
C GLY A 154 -32.09 29.57 -19.99
N GLY A 155 -32.02 30.22 -21.14
CA GLY A 155 -32.67 31.48 -21.52
C GLY A 155 -31.67 32.31 -22.32
N GLY A 156 -31.90 32.78 -23.54
CA GLY A 156 -33.13 33.17 -24.21
C GLY A 156 -32.82 34.52 -24.88
N ASN A 157 -33.04 34.60 -26.19
CA ASN A 157 -32.69 35.69 -27.12
C ASN A 157 -33.37 37.05 -26.76
N PRO A 158 -33.07 38.20 -27.41
CA PRO A 158 -33.14 38.43 -28.87
C PRO A 158 -31.82 38.79 -29.58
#